data_AF-A0A9E4KR78-F1
#
_entry.id   AF-A0A9E4KR78-F1
#
_cell.length_a   1.000
_cell.length_b   1.000
_cell.length_c   1.000
_cell.angle_alpha   90.00
_cell.angle_beta   90.00
_cell.angle_gamma   90.00
#
_symmetry.space_group_name_H-M   'P 1'
#
loop_
_entity.id
_entity.type
_entity.pdbx_description
1 polymer ?
#
loop_
_entity_poly.entity_id
_entity_poly.type
_entity_poly.pdbx_seq_one_letter_code
_entity_poly.pdbx_strand_id
1 'polypeptide(L)'
;DVTEDFRATGTSHLLAISGLHVGIILALSMGAGVWLIGRRRQIYLLMPLVAIWLYALLSGLSPSVERAAIMGSVYLLAVALGRPRSILPTLALAAAVMAGYQPQILKQVSFQLSFTAMAGIALLITYGPTLGSRLQNPLTSGSEWWKTPARALAVAVAVSVAATLGTLPLVAFNFERIPTLGIPATILALPALPILLTTSGLAAIAGLVHTSAGQVIGWGAWVPLEYVIWLVHLISQVPGSTISVPAFSGILVWAYYGVLVSLILLPGGPASLWALPGRLRDGSREAVERGRGVASSFRVPIGTYLVVATGLAALAAILWFYLVTGSDRRLHVHFMDVGQGDSVLIVTPEGRQVLVDGGPDDMDAAMSIRSTVPFWDRDLDMVVLTHPDEDHFRGLPEVLDRYDVDTVVDSGMDSQDPLYLEWQRSLERRDIRPVTAYQGQTISLDSVTRLEVLSPPPSPVRGTISGPNNNGVVMRLVYDEVSFLLTADIEAQAESRLLRNVPSFLKSSVLKVPHHGSKTSTTPRFLAAVSPVAAVVSAGADNPYGHPHPDVTGRLEATLGADRTYVTAQQGDIEFITDGKRLWVKTAH
;
A
#
# COMPACT_ATOMS: atom_id res chain seq x y z
N ASP A 1 1.46 -16.73 12.52
CA ASP A 1 0.97 -17.59 11.41
C ASP A 1 2.17 -17.79 10.51
N VAL A 2 2.57 -19.05 10.25
CA VAL A 2 3.81 -19.35 9.51
C VAL A 2 3.82 -18.63 8.16
N THR A 3 2.69 -18.59 7.45
CA THR A 3 2.59 -17.92 6.14
C THR A 3 2.88 -16.42 6.25
N GLU A 4 2.39 -15.79 7.31
CA GLU A 4 2.61 -14.37 7.57
C GLU A 4 4.06 -14.08 7.95
N ASP A 5 4.70 -14.97 8.71
CA ASP A 5 6.12 -14.83 9.09
C ASP A 5 7.02 -14.89 7.83
N PHE A 6 6.72 -15.78 6.88
CA PHE A 6 7.44 -15.84 5.58
C PHE A 6 7.19 -14.61 4.71
N ARG A 7 6.02 -13.96 4.82
CA ARG A 7 5.74 -12.68 4.14
C ARG A 7 6.49 -11.54 4.79
N ALA A 8 6.44 -11.44 6.12
CA ALA A 8 7.11 -10.41 6.90
C ALA A 8 8.64 -10.43 6.72
N THR A 9 9.23 -11.62 6.68
CA THR A 9 10.67 -11.76 6.46
C THR A 9 11.08 -11.67 4.99
N GLY A 10 10.15 -11.48 4.04
CA GLY A 10 10.46 -11.46 2.61
C GLY A 10 10.95 -12.78 2.03
N THR A 11 10.85 -13.87 2.79
CA THR A 11 11.31 -15.21 2.42
C THR A 11 10.23 -16.06 1.74
N SER A 12 9.08 -15.47 1.40
CA SER A 12 8.00 -16.16 0.67
C SER A 12 8.45 -16.77 -0.66
N HIS A 13 9.51 -16.22 -1.27
CA HIS A 13 10.14 -16.77 -2.47
C HIS A 13 10.91 -18.10 -2.24
N LEU A 14 11.11 -18.50 -0.97
CA LEU A 14 11.65 -19.80 -0.59
C LEU A 14 10.55 -20.87 -0.49
N LEU A 15 9.33 -20.47 -0.10
CA LEU A 15 8.15 -21.34 -0.13
C LEU A 15 7.65 -21.57 -1.56
N ALA A 16 7.70 -20.52 -2.37
CA ALA A 16 7.38 -20.61 -3.79
C ALA A 16 8.51 -21.34 -4.53
N ILE A 17 8.13 -22.31 -5.36
CA ILE A 17 9.09 -23.09 -6.14
C ILE A 17 9.85 -22.14 -7.09
N SER A 18 11.16 -22.03 -6.86
CA SER A 18 12.00 -20.99 -7.44
C SER A 18 13.07 -21.54 -8.39
N GLY A 19 13.72 -20.64 -9.15
CA GLY A 19 14.81 -21.02 -10.05
C GLY A 19 16.02 -21.63 -9.32
N LEU A 20 16.20 -21.34 -8.02
CA LEU A 20 17.24 -21.97 -7.20
C LEU A 20 17.03 -23.48 -7.10
N HIS A 21 15.79 -23.93 -6.89
CA HIS A 21 15.46 -25.35 -6.79
C HIS A 21 15.76 -26.08 -8.11
N VAL A 22 15.39 -25.48 -9.25
CA VAL A 22 15.73 -26.01 -10.58
C VAL A 22 17.24 -26.06 -10.80
N GLY A 23 17.97 -25.04 -10.33
CA GLY A 23 19.44 -25.01 -10.39
C GLY A 23 20.10 -26.12 -9.57
N ILE A 24 19.59 -26.41 -8.37
CA ILE A 24 20.05 -27.52 -7.52
C ILE A 24 19.79 -28.85 -8.22
N ILE A 25 18.60 -29.06 -8.78
CA ILE A 25 18.23 -30.27 -9.51
C ILE A 25 19.14 -30.46 -10.73
N LEU A 26 19.39 -29.40 -11.50
CA LEU A 26 20.30 -29.42 -12.64
C LEU A 26 21.71 -29.82 -12.21
N ALA A 27 22.24 -29.25 -11.12
CA ALA A 27 23.58 -29.57 -10.63
C ALA A 27 23.70 -31.03 -10.16
N LEU A 28 22.74 -31.52 -9.37
CA LEU A 28 22.73 -32.89 -8.85
C LEU A 28 22.60 -33.92 -9.97
N SER A 29 21.64 -33.73 -10.88
CA SER A 29 21.41 -34.64 -12.01
C SER A 29 22.55 -34.60 -13.04
N MET A 30 23.19 -33.44 -13.24
CA MET A 30 24.40 -33.35 -14.06
C MET A 30 25.57 -34.11 -13.42
N GLY A 31 25.77 -33.99 -12.10
CA GLY A 31 26.78 -34.75 -11.36
C GLY A 31 26.57 -36.26 -11.45
N ALA A 32 25.32 -36.71 -11.23
CA ALA A 32 24.93 -38.10 -11.37
C ALA A 32 25.12 -38.62 -12.81
N GLY A 33 24.74 -37.83 -13.82
CA GLY A 33 24.95 -38.19 -15.22
C GLY A 33 26.43 -38.35 -15.58
N VAL A 34 27.29 -37.45 -15.08
CA VAL A 34 28.75 -37.57 -15.25
C VAL A 34 29.29 -38.82 -14.56
N TRP A 35 28.79 -39.15 -13.37
CA TRP A 35 29.20 -40.33 -12.61
C TRP A 35 28.77 -41.66 -13.28
N LEU A 36 27.53 -41.74 -13.75
CA LEU A 36 26.95 -42.96 -14.36
C LEU A 36 27.42 -43.21 -15.80
N ILE A 37 27.45 -42.17 -16.63
CA ILE A 37 27.61 -42.29 -18.10
C ILE A 37 29.02 -41.86 -18.54
N GLY A 38 29.72 -41.08 -17.71
CA GLY A 38 31.00 -40.48 -18.06
C GLY A 38 30.87 -39.31 -19.05
N ARG A 39 31.94 -38.51 -19.17
CA ARG A 39 31.94 -37.29 -20.01
C ARG A 39 32.03 -37.54 -21.52
N ARG A 40 32.20 -38.80 -21.95
CA ARG A 40 32.72 -39.15 -23.28
C ARG A 40 31.76 -38.91 -24.47
N ARG A 41 30.45 -38.73 -24.26
CA ARG A 41 29.46 -38.62 -25.35
C ARG A 41 28.42 -37.49 -25.22
N GLN A 42 28.55 -36.55 -24.30
CA GLN A 42 27.52 -35.52 -23.99
C GLN A 42 26.12 -36.04 -23.61
N ILE A 43 25.85 -37.35 -23.75
CA ILE A 43 24.60 -38.03 -23.33
C ILE A 43 24.27 -37.77 -21.86
N TYR A 44 25.28 -37.55 -21.03
CA TYR A 44 25.10 -37.15 -19.63
C TYR A 44 24.30 -35.85 -19.44
N LEU A 45 24.12 -35.04 -20.49
CA LEU A 45 23.30 -33.82 -20.48
C LEU A 45 21.80 -34.10 -20.65
N LEU A 46 21.41 -35.29 -21.12
CA LEU A 46 19.99 -35.67 -21.21
C LEU A 46 19.37 -35.88 -19.83
N MET A 47 20.15 -36.43 -18.89
CA MET A 47 19.69 -36.66 -17.52
C MET A 47 19.25 -35.35 -16.82
N PRO A 48 20.05 -34.28 -16.77
CA PRO A 48 19.60 -33.02 -16.22
C PRO A 48 18.48 -32.38 -17.02
N LEU A 49 18.44 -32.52 -18.35
CA LEU A 49 17.34 -31.99 -19.17
C LEU A 49 16.00 -32.63 -18.81
N VAL A 50 15.96 -33.95 -18.67
CA VAL A 50 14.74 -34.67 -18.26
C VAL A 50 14.38 -34.33 -16.82
N ALA A 51 15.37 -34.28 -15.91
CA ALA A 51 15.13 -33.98 -14.50
C ALA A 51 14.51 -32.59 -14.28
N ILE A 52 15.00 -31.54 -14.96
CA ILE A 52 14.45 -30.19 -14.81
C ILE A 52 13.01 -30.09 -15.35
N TRP A 53 12.68 -30.73 -16.47
CA TRP A 53 11.34 -30.69 -17.04
C TRP A 53 10.36 -31.58 -16.27
N LEU A 54 10.79 -32.74 -15.79
CA LEU A 54 9.99 -33.56 -14.90
C LEU A 54 9.65 -32.79 -13.62
N TYR A 55 10.64 -32.11 -13.02
CA TYR A 55 10.39 -31.25 -11.87
C TYR A 55 9.46 -30.09 -12.19
N ALA A 56 9.62 -29.44 -13.35
CA ALA A 56 8.76 -28.35 -13.78
C ALA A 56 7.30 -28.78 -13.95
N LEU A 57 7.07 -29.98 -14.50
CA LEU A 57 5.74 -30.56 -14.65
C LEU A 57 5.13 -30.95 -13.30
N LEU A 58 5.90 -31.61 -12.43
CA LEU A 58 5.44 -32.03 -11.09
C LEU A 58 5.11 -30.84 -10.19
N SER A 59 5.80 -29.71 -10.38
CA SER A 59 5.56 -28.47 -9.63
C SER A 59 4.45 -27.58 -10.23
N GLY A 60 3.75 -28.04 -11.27
CA GLY A 60 2.61 -27.34 -11.85
C GLY A 60 2.98 -26.15 -12.76
N LEU A 61 4.20 -26.12 -13.32
CA LEU A 61 4.65 -25.10 -14.29
C LEU A 61 4.46 -23.65 -13.82
N SER A 62 4.76 -23.35 -12.56
CA SER A 62 4.74 -21.96 -12.11
C SER A 62 5.75 -21.10 -12.91
N PRO A 63 5.48 -19.80 -13.17
CA PRO A 63 6.31 -18.99 -14.07
C PRO A 63 7.81 -18.94 -13.70
N SER A 64 8.12 -19.00 -12.40
CA SER A 64 9.49 -19.04 -11.90
C SER A 64 10.24 -20.31 -12.29
N VAL A 65 9.55 -21.45 -12.26
CA VAL A 65 10.10 -22.78 -12.55
C VAL A 65 10.22 -22.98 -14.06
N GLU A 66 9.18 -22.60 -14.79
CA GLU A 66 9.16 -22.72 -16.24
C GLU A 66 10.29 -21.91 -16.90
N ARG A 67 10.43 -20.64 -16.52
CA ARG A 67 11.57 -19.83 -16.97
C ARG A 67 12.90 -20.52 -16.63
N ALA A 68 13.06 -21.03 -15.41
CA ALA A 68 14.29 -21.70 -15.01
C ALA A 68 14.56 -22.99 -15.81
N ALA A 69 13.53 -23.75 -16.18
CA ALA A 69 13.64 -24.93 -17.04
C ALA A 69 14.02 -24.55 -18.49
N ILE A 70 13.44 -23.48 -19.04
CA ILE A 70 13.82 -22.95 -20.36
C ILE A 70 15.27 -22.48 -20.34
N MET A 71 15.65 -21.65 -19.35
CA MET A 71 17.03 -21.16 -19.21
C MET A 71 18.02 -22.31 -18.98
N GLY A 72 17.64 -23.31 -18.19
CA GLY A 72 18.43 -24.54 -17.97
C GLY A 72 18.60 -25.36 -19.24
N SER A 73 17.57 -25.47 -20.07
CA SER A 73 17.63 -26.15 -21.38
C SER A 73 18.60 -25.44 -22.32
N VAL A 74 18.52 -24.10 -22.40
CA VAL A 74 19.45 -23.27 -23.19
C VAL A 74 20.88 -23.39 -22.66
N TYR A 75 21.05 -23.41 -21.33
CA TYR A 75 22.36 -23.65 -20.70
C TYR A 75 22.95 -25.00 -21.11
N LEU A 76 22.16 -26.09 -21.02
CA LEU A 76 22.61 -27.44 -21.41
C LEU A 76 22.95 -27.51 -22.91
N LEU A 77 22.15 -26.85 -23.75
CA LEU A 77 22.44 -26.75 -25.19
C LEU A 77 23.72 -25.97 -25.46
N ALA A 78 23.96 -24.86 -24.78
CA ALA A 78 25.21 -24.09 -24.90
C ALA A 78 26.42 -24.93 -24.45
N VAL A 79 26.28 -25.76 -23.41
CA VAL A 79 27.30 -26.71 -22.97
C VAL A 79 27.55 -27.78 -24.04
N ALA A 80 26.51 -28.36 -24.63
CA ALA A 80 26.64 -29.34 -25.71
C ALA A 80 27.32 -28.76 -26.95
N LEU A 81 26.99 -27.52 -27.31
CA LEU A 81 27.55 -26.83 -28.48
C LEU A 81 28.89 -26.13 -28.22
N GLY A 82 29.40 -26.15 -26.98
CA GLY A 82 30.62 -25.44 -26.60
C GLY A 82 30.55 -23.92 -26.75
N ARG A 83 29.34 -23.33 -26.68
CA ARG A 83 29.12 -21.89 -26.86
C ARG A 83 29.21 -21.10 -25.55
N PRO A 84 29.55 -19.80 -25.62
CA PRO A 84 29.51 -18.92 -24.45
C PRO A 84 28.08 -18.83 -23.90
N ARG A 85 27.99 -18.73 -22.57
CA ARG A 85 26.74 -18.74 -21.82
C ARG A 85 26.36 -17.32 -21.47
N SER A 86 25.24 -16.83 -21.98
CA SER A 86 24.80 -15.45 -21.77
C SER A 86 23.45 -15.42 -21.05
N ILE A 87 23.39 -14.78 -19.88
CA ILE A 87 22.19 -14.77 -19.03
C ILE A 87 21.09 -13.93 -19.69
N LEU A 88 21.39 -12.70 -20.13
CA LEU A 88 20.39 -11.77 -20.65
C LEU A 88 19.67 -12.27 -21.93
N PRO A 89 20.36 -12.78 -22.97
CA PRO A 89 19.68 -13.34 -24.15
C PRO A 89 18.83 -14.56 -23.80
N THR A 90 19.30 -15.39 -22.87
CA THR A 90 18.57 -16.58 -22.41
C THR A 90 17.31 -16.19 -21.62
N LEU A 91 17.39 -15.13 -20.82
CA LEU A 91 16.24 -14.54 -20.12
C LEU A 91 15.23 -13.94 -21.10
N ALA A 92 15.69 -13.19 -22.11
CA ALA A 92 14.83 -12.64 -23.16
C ALA A 92 14.13 -13.73 -23.98
N LEU A 93 14.84 -14.82 -24.33
CA LEU A 93 14.27 -15.98 -24.99
C LEU A 93 13.21 -16.65 -24.12
N ALA A 94 13.47 -16.82 -22.82
CA ALA A 94 12.47 -17.38 -21.91
C ALA A 94 11.21 -16.50 -21.83
N ALA A 95 11.36 -15.18 -21.75
CA ALA A 95 10.21 -14.26 -21.81
C ALA A 95 9.43 -14.40 -23.12
N ALA A 96 10.13 -14.46 -24.26
CA ALA A 96 9.50 -14.57 -25.57
C ALA A 96 8.75 -15.90 -25.76
N VAL A 97 9.33 -17.02 -25.30
CA VAL A 97 8.66 -18.33 -25.35
C VAL A 97 7.41 -18.32 -24.47
N MET A 98 7.52 -17.84 -23.23
CA MET A 98 6.41 -17.77 -22.28
C MET A 98 5.27 -16.86 -22.77
N ALA A 99 5.60 -15.66 -23.23
CA ALA A 99 4.62 -14.73 -23.78
C ALA A 99 4.03 -15.21 -25.12
N GLY A 100 4.78 -16.01 -25.88
CA GLY A 100 4.36 -16.53 -27.18
C GLY A 100 3.18 -17.50 -27.09
N TYR A 101 3.14 -18.36 -26.06
CA TYR A 101 2.02 -19.28 -25.86
C TYR A 101 0.96 -18.71 -24.90
N GLN A 102 1.34 -17.86 -23.93
CA GLN A 102 0.41 -17.24 -22.98
C GLN A 102 0.71 -15.75 -22.79
N PRO A 103 0.17 -14.86 -23.65
CA PRO A 103 0.45 -13.43 -23.57
C PRO A 103 0.07 -12.78 -22.22
N GLN A 104 -0.95 -13.31 -21.54
CA GLN A 104 -1.40 -12.80 -20.24
C GLN A 104 -0.40 -13.09 -19.10
N ILE A 105 0.61 -13.94 -19.31
CA ILE A 105 1.62 -14.27 -18.28
C ILE A 105 2.42 -13.03 -17.86
N LEU A 106 2.56 -12.04 -18.73
CA LEU A 106 3.26 -10.77 -18.45
C LEU A 106 2.59 -9.95 -17.33
N LYS A 107 1.30 -10.16 -17.10
CA LYS A 107 0.53 -9.51 -16.03
C LYS A 107 0.63 -10.24 -14.69
N GLN A 108 1.15 -11.47 -14.67
CA GLN A 108 1.25 -12.24 -13.43
C GLN A 108 2.40 -11.72 -12.56
N VAL A 109 2.11 -11.46 -11.29
CA VAL A 109 3.09 -10.99 -10.30
C VAL A 109 4.28 -11.95 -10.17
N SER A 110 4.01 -13.26 -10.18
CA SER A 110 5.04 -14.31 -10.13
C SER A 110 6.00 -14.26 -11.33
N PHE A 111 5.51 -13.94 -12.53
CA PHE A 111 6.36 -13.69 -13.70
C PHE A 111 7.21 -12.45 -13.50
N GLN A 112 6.58 -11.31 -13.16
CA GLN A 112 7.25 -10.02 -13.03
C GLN A 112 8.37 -10.05 -11.99
N LEU A 113 8.12 -10.59 -10.80
CA LEU A 113 9.12 -10.73 -9.73
C LEU A 113 10.27 -11.64 -10.15
N SER A 114 9.97 -12.74 -10.83
CA SER A 114 11.01 -13.68 -11.27
C SER A 114 11.94 -13.04 -12.30
N PHE A 115 11.39 -12.40 -13.32
CA PHE A 115 12.18 -11.82 -14.40
C PHE A 115 12.99 -10.61 -13.93
N THR A 116 12.43 -9.76 -13.08
CA THR A 116 13.14 -8.59 -12.53
C THR A 116 14.23 -8.99 -11.52
N ALA A 117 14.02 -10.03 -10.69
CA ALA A 117 15.08 -10.61 -9.87
C ALA A 117 16.25 -11.12 -10.73
N MET A 118 15.96 -11.90 -11.77
CA MET A 118 16.99 -12.44 -12.66
C MET A 118 17.69 -11.35 -13.48
N ALA A 119 16.97 -10.31 -13.90
CA ALA A 119 17.56 -9.15 -14.55
C ALA A 119 18.52 -8.42 -13.59
N GLY A 120 18.12 -8.16 -12.35
CA GLY A 120 18.97 -7.57 -11.32
C GLY A 120 20.27 -8.37 -11.09
N ILE A 121 20.16 -9.70 -10.95
CA ILE A 121 21.31 -10.61 -10.82
C ILE A 121 22.19 -10.57 -12.08
N ALA A 122 21.59 -10.63 -13.27
CA ALA A 122 22.33 -10.60 -14.54
C ALA A 122 23.12 -9.30 -14.70
N LEU A 123 22.54 -8.16 -14.29
CA LEU A 123 23.20 -6.86 -14.30
C LEU A 123 24.36 -6.80 -13.31
N LEU A 124 24.20 -7.32 -12.09
CA LEU A 124 25.30 -7.44 -11.14
C LEU A 124 26.46 -8.26 -11.73
N ILE A 125 26.17 -9.41 -12.34
CA ILE A 125 27.20 -10.28 -12.91
C ILE A 125 27.89 -9.61 -14.11
N THR A 126 27.13 -8.89 -14.93
CA THR A 126 27.65 -8.26 -16.16
C THR A 126 28.47 -7.01 -15.86
N TYR A 127 28.04 -6.21 -14.88
CA TYR A 127 28.60 -4.86 -14.63
C TYR A 127 29.34 -4.71 -13.30
N GLY A 128 29.38 -5.72 -12.43
CA GLY A 128 30.11 -5.74 -11.15
C GLY A 128 31.56 -6.19 -11.34
N PRO A 129 32.54 -5.28 -11.56
CA PRO A 129 33.84 -5.62 -12.16
C PRO A 129 34.77 -6.39 -11.20
N THR A 130 34.53 -6.30 -9.89
CA THR A 130 35.34 -6.94 -8.83
C THR A 130 34.80 -8.28 -8.36
N LEU A 131 33.51 -8.57 -8.57
CA LEU A 131 32.91 -9.84 -8.17
C LEU A 131 33.01 -10.88 -9.29
N GLY A 132 32.78 -10.48 -10.55
CA GLY A 132 32.86 -11.37 -11.72
C GLY A 132 34.26 -11.98 -11.92
N SER A 133 35.32 -11.19 -11.72
CA SER A 133 36.72 -11.66 -11.82
C SER A 133 37.16 -12.56 -10.66
N ARG A 134 36.59 -12.37 -9.45
CA ARG A 134 36.83 -13.22 -8.27
C ARG A 134 35.99 -14.50 -8.25
N LEU A 135 34.85 -14.49 -8.94
CA LEU A 135 33.97 -15.66 -9.14
C LEU A 135 34.49 -16.63 -10.21
N GLN A 136 35.26 -16.14 -11.20
CA GLN A 136 35.66 -16.92 -12.36
C GLN A 136 36.92 -17.79 -12.19
N ASN A 137 37.63 -17.74 -11.05
CA ASN A 137 38.84 -18.55 -10.84
C ASN A 137 38.82 -19.35 -9.52
N PRO A 138 38.23 -20.57 -9.50
CA PRO A 138 38.20 -21.43 -8.32
C PRO A 138 39.49 -22.23 -8.09
N LEU A 139 40.46 -22.23 -9.02
CA LEU A 139 41.47 -23.30 -9.10
C LEU A 139 42.95 -22.87 -9.09
N THR A 140 43.30 -21.61 -8.80
CA THR A 140 44.70 -21.14 -8.94
C THR A 140 45.33 -20.41 -7.76
N SER A 141 44.75 -20.40 -6.54
CA SER A 141 45.44 -19.82 -5.38
C SER A 141 45.39 -20.74 -4.18
N GLY A 142 46.56 -21.25 -3.79
CA GLY A 142 46.74 -22.14 -2.65
C GLY A 142 46.38 -21.51 -1.29
N SER A 143 46.11 -22.42 -0.35
CA SER A 143 46.45 -22.33 1.08
C SER A 143 45.62 -21.45 2.03
N GLU A 144 44.36 -21.09 1.77
CA GLU A 144 43.52 -20.51 2.85
C GLU A 144 42.06 -20.98 2.82
N TRP A 145 41.79 -22.03 3.59
CA TRP A 145 40.47 -22.67 3.74
C TRP A 145 39.37 -21.70 4.21
N TRP A 146 39.72 -20.63 4.93
CA TRP A 146 38.78 -19.63 5.44
C TRP A 146 38.29 -18.63 4.36
N LYS A 147 39.05 -18.44 3.28
CA LYS A 147 38.66 -17.51 2.19
C LYS A 147 37.47 -18.05 1.38
N THR A 148 37.28 -19.37 1.34
CA THR A 148 36.20 -20.02 0.58
C THR A 148 34.80 -19.72 1.14
N PRO A 149 34.50 -19.92 2.44
CA PRO A 149 33.20 -19.57 3.01
C PRO A 149 32.95 -18.05 3.02
N ALA A 150 33.97 -17.23 3.29
CA ALA A 150 33.83 -15.77 3.23
C ALA A 150 33.46 -15.27 1.82
N ARG A 151 34.07 -15.87 0.78
CA ARG A 151 33.70 -15.58 -0.62
C ARG A 151 32.30 -16.06 -0.97
N ALA A 152 31.93 -17.26 -0.55
CA ALA A 152 30.58 -17.79 -0.77
C ALA A 152 29.50 -16.90 -0.13
N LEU A 153 29.74 -16.44 1.10
CA LEU A 153 28.87 -15.49 1.79
C LEU A 153 28.78 -14.15 1.04
N ALA A 154 29.91 -13.57 0.62
CA ALA A 154 29.92 -12.31 -0.13
C ALA A 154 29.15 -12.42 -1.45
N VAL A 155 29.24 -13.55 -2.13
CA VAL A 155 28.49 -13.82 -3.37
C VAL A 155 27.01 -13.97 -3.06
N ALA A 156 26.64 -14.73 -2.02
CA ALA A 156 25.24 -14.90 -1.61
C ALA A 156 24.59 -13.56 -1.24
N VAL A 157 25.31 -12.70 -0.50
CA VAL A 157 24.87 -11.33 -0.18
C VAL A 157 24.67 -10.52 -1.45
N ALA A 158 25.66 -10.49 -2.35
CA ALA A 158 25.58 -9.68 -3.55
C ALA A 158 24.43 -10.11 -4.46
N VAL A 159 24.26 -11.43 -4.68
CA VAL A 159 23.14 -11.99 -5.46
C VAL A 159 21.80 -11.65 -4.81
N SER A 160 21.69 -11.76 -3.48
CA SER A 160 20.46 -11.43 -2.75
C SER A 160 20.14 -9.95 -2.85
N VAL A 161 21.12 -9.05 -2.69
CA VAL A 161 20.95 -7.61 -2.86
C VAL A 161 20.49 -7.29 -4.29
N ALA A 162 21.12 -7.88 -5.30
CA ALA A 162 20.76 -7.64 -6.70
C ALA A 162 19.35 -8.13 -7.04
N ALA A 163 18.96 -9.29 -6.52
CA ALA A 163 17.59 -9.80 -6.63
C ALA A 163 16.60 -8.86 -5.94
N THR A 164 16.87 -8.48 -4.69
CA THR A 164 16.02 -7.58 -3.91
C THR A 164 15.85 -6.24 -4.62
N LEU A 165 16.92 -5.59 -5.08
CA LEU A 165 16.83 -4.34 -5.84
C LEU A 165 16.02 -4.50 -7.13
N GLY A 166 16.21 -5.62 -7.84
CA GLY A 166 15.41 -5.94 -9.02
C GLY A 166 13.92 -6.02 -8.72
N THR A 167 13.54 -6.61 -7.59
CA THR A 167 12.13 -6.86 -7.23
C THR A 167 11.48 -5.80 -6.35
N LEU A 168 12.26 -4.92 -5.70
CA LEU A 168 11.80 -4.07 -4.60
C LEU A 168 10.57 -3.22 -4.94
N PRO A 169 10.51 -2.50 -6.08
CA PRO A 169 9.33 -1.69 -6.40
C PRO A 169 8.10 -2.55 -6.68
N LEU A 170 8.27 -3.72 -7.28
CA LEU A 170 7.17 -4.65 -7.53
C LEU A 170 6.68 -5.31 -6.24
N VAL A 171 7.58 -5.58 -5.29
CA VAL A 171 7.19 -6.08 -3.96
C VAL A 171 6.42 -5.01 -3.20
N ALA A 172 6.89 -3.76 -3.21
CA ALA A 172 6.18 -2.63 -2.62
C ALA A 172 4.81 -2.40 -3.28
N PHE A 173 4.73 -2.49 -4.62
CA PHE A 173 3.49 -2.33 -5.39
C PHE A 173 2.47 -3.42 -5.15
N ASN A 174 2.87 -4.69 -5.15
CA ASN A 174 1.93 -5.81 -5.09
C ASN A 174 1.61 -6.25 -3.65
N PHE A 175 2.48 -5.97 -2.68
CA PHE A 175 2.33 -6.47 -1.31
C PHE A 175 2.30 -5.37 -0.26
N GLU A 176 2.41 -4.09 -0.64
CA GLU A 176 2.31 -2.91 0.25
C GLU A 176 3.27 -2.97 1.47
N ARG A 177 4.37 -3.72 1.33
CA ARG A 177 5.30 -4.02 2.43
C ARG A 177 6.72 -4.18 1.89
N ILE A 178 7.69 -3.74 2.68
CA ILE A 178 9.11 -3.91 2.40
C ILE A 178 9.75 -4.70 3.55
N PRO A 179 10.24 -5.93 3.30
CA PRO A 179 10.95 -6.72 4.30
C PRO A 179 12.38 -6.19 4.46
N THR A 180 12.70 -5.60 5.61
CA THR A 180 14.01 -4.99 5.88
C THR A 180 15.09 -6.03 6.19
N LEU A 181 14.69 -7.14 6.81
CA LEU A 181 15.57 -8.24 7.21
C LEU A 181 15.53 -9.42 6.23
N GLY A 182 15.01 -9.22 5.02
CA GLY A 182 14.86 -10.30 4.04
C GLY A 182 16.18 -10.85 3.49
N ILE A 183 17.21 -10.02 3.35
CA ILE A 183 18.54 -10.47 2.91
C ILE A 183 19.19 -11.39 3.96
N PRO A 184 19.31 -10.98 5.25
CA PRO A 184 19.78 -11.88 6.31
C PRO A 184 18.97 -13.18 6.40
N ALA A 185 17.64 -13.09 6.37
CA ALA A 185 16.77 -14.26 6.45
C ALA A 185 17.03 -15.25 5.31
N THR A 186 17.15 -14.74 4.07
CA THR A 186 17.44 -15.57 2.90
C THR A 186 18.80 -16.26 3.03
N ILE A 187 19.86 -15.52 3.37
CA ILE A 187 21.22 -16.06 3.47
C ILE A 187 21.32 -17.15 4.53
N LEU A 188 20.68 -16.95 5.68
CA LEU A 188 20.68 -17.93 6.77
C LEU A 188 19.86 -19.17 6.41
N ALA A 189 18.80 -19.04 5.61
CA ALA A 189 18.02 -20.18 5.13
C ALA A 189 18.72 -20.99 4.02
N LEU A 190 19.56 -20.36 3.18
CA LEU A 190 20.18 -20.99 2.01
C LEU A 190 20.87 -22.35 2.28
N PRO A 191 21.65 -22.55 3.36
CA PRO A 191 22.32 -23.83 3.62
C PRO A 191 21.34 -24.99 3.86
N ALA A 192 20.14 -24.71 4.36
CA ALA A 192 19.14 -25.73 4.66
C ALA A 192 18.40 -26.22 3.40
N LEU A 193 18.26 -25.37 2.37
CA LEU A 193 17.43 -25.65 1.20
C LEU A 193 17.90 -26.86 0.37
N PRO A 194 19.20 -27.06 0.06
CA PRO A 194 19.64 -28.23 -0.69
C PRO A 194 19.39 -29.54 0.08
N ILE A 195 19.58 -29.52 1.39
CA ILE A 195 19.32 -30.68 2.26
C ILE A 195 17.83 -30.97 2.23
N LEU A 196 17.01 -29.96 2.53
CA LEU A 196 15.55 -30.04 2.52
C LEU A 196 15.00 -30.57 1.19
N LEU A 197 15.43 -30.02 0.05
CA LEU A 197 14.97 -30.43 -1.27
C LEU A 197 15.38 -31.88 -1.59
N THR A 198 16.62 -32.25 -1.25
CA THR A 198 17.15 -33.60 -1.52
C THR A 198 16.45 -34.65 -0.66
N THR A 199 16.34 -34.42 0.65
CA THR A 199 15.69 -35.36 1.56
C THR A 199 14.19 -35.44 1.31
N SER A 200 13.52 -34.33 0.98
CA SER A 200 12.10 -34.34 0.60
C SER A 200 11.86 -35.10 -0.71
N GLY A 201 12.72 -34.92 -1.72
CA GLY A 201 12.64 -35.66 -2.98
C GLY A 201 12.86 -37.15 -2.79
N LEU A 202 13.87 -37.54 -2.00
CA LEU A 202 14.14 -38.95 -1.66
C LEU A 202 13.00 -39.56 -0.83
N ALA A 203 12.44 -38.82 0.12
CA ALA A 203 11.31 -39.26 0.92
C ALA A 203 10.07 -39.49 0.05
N ALA A 204 9.80 -38.60 -0.91
CA ALA A 204 8.71 -38.76 -1.87
C ALA A 204 8.89 -40.01 -2.73
N ILE A 205 10.08 -40.24 -3.29
CA ILE A 205 10.38 -41.43 -4.11
C ILE A 205 10.26 -42.71 -3.29
N ALA A 206 10.86 -42.75 -2.09
CA ALA A 206 10.78 -43.92 -1.22
C ALA A 206 9.35 -44.18 -0.74
N GLY A 207 8.57 -43.13 -0.49
CA GLY A 207 7.17 -43.20 -0.08
C GLY A 207 6.25 -43.81 -1.15
N LEU A 208 6.59 -43.65 -2.44
CA LEU A 208 5.88 -44.33 -3.53
C LEU A 208 6.03 -45.86 -3.50
N VAL A 209 7.15 -46.35 -2.93
CA VAL A 209 7.44 -47.79 -2.83
C VAL A 209 7.00 -48.34 -1.48
N HIS A 210 7.34 -47.65 -0.39
CA HIS A 210 7.03 -48.06 0.98
C HIS A 210 6.95 -46.84 1.91
N THR A 211 5.76 -46.58 2.45
CA THR A 211 5.48 -45.37 3.25
C THR A 211 6.43 -45.22 4.45
N SER A 212 6.76 -46.30 5.16
CA SER A 212 7.69 -46.22 6.31
C SER A 212 9.12 -45.86 5.92
N ALA A 213 9.57 -46.25 4.72
CA ALA A 213 10.90 -45.88 4.23
C ALA A 213 10.94 -44.38 3.89
N GLY A 214 9.86 -43.88 3.25
CA GLY A 214 9.65 -42.45 3.05
C GLY A 214 9.64 -41.66 4.37
N GLN A 215 8.99 -42.18 5.41
CA GLN A 215 8.92 -41.52 6.72
C GLN A 215 10.29 -41.38 7.40
N VAL A 216 11.11 -42.44 7.38
CA VAL A 216 12.48 -42.41 7.95
C VAL A 216 13.35 -41.38 7.23
N ILE A 217 13.29 -41.33 5.88
CA ILE A 217 14.01 -40.31 5.11
C ILE A 217 13.42 -38.91 5.37
N GLY A 218 12.11 -38.82 5.57
CA GLY A 218 11.38 -37.60 5.90
C GLY A 218 11.83 -36.95 7.21
N TRP A 219 12.30 -37.71 8.20
CA TRP A 219 12.94 -37.13 9.39
C TRP A 219 14.19 -36.32 9.05
N GLY A 220 14.92 -36.69 7.99
CA GLY A 220 16.02 -35.89 7.45
C GLY A 220 15.58 -34.59 6.76
N ALA A 221 14.33 -34.50 6.31
CA ALA A 221 13.72 -33.26 5.81
C ALA A 221 13.16 -32.38 6.93
N TRP A 222 12.69 -33.01 8.02
CA TRP A 222 12.11 -32.31 9.16
C TRP A 222 13.09 -31.35 9.84
N VAL A 223 14.32 -31.77 10.10
CA VAL A 223 15.34 -30.93 10.77
C VAL A 223 15.62 -29.61 10.02
N PRO A 224 15.98 -29.60 8.72
CA PRO A 224 16.20 -28.35 7.99
C PRO A 224 14.91 -27.54 7.82
N LEU A 225 13.73 -28.19 7.75
CA LEU A 225 12.45 -27.49 7.68
C LEU A 225 12.18 -26.71 8.97
N GLU A 226 12.31 -27.36 10.13
CA GLU A 226 12.15 -26.71 11.44
C GLU A 226 13.14 -25.57 11.63
N TYR A 227 14.38 -25.75 11.20
CA TYR A 227 15.37 -24.68 11.22
C TYR A 227 14.91 -23.44 10.45
N VAL A 228 14.38 -23.62 9.23
CA VAL A 228 13.89 -22.50 8.42
C VAL A 228 12.66 -21.84 9.06
N ILE A 229 11.71 -22.63 9.57
CA ILE A 229 10.51 -22.11 10.24
C ILE A 229 10.90 -21.31 11.50
N TRP A 230 11.75 -21.87 12.35
CA TRP A 230 12.25 -21.21 13.55
C TRP A 230 12.98 -19.91 13.22
N LEU A 231 13.86 -19.92 12.21
CA LEU A 231 14.61 -18.75 11.77
C LEU A 231 13.67 -17.63 11.29
N VAL A 232 12.69 -17.97 10.45
CA VAL A 232 11.72 -17.02 9.92
C VAL A 232 10.85 -16.43 11.03
N HIS A 233 10.39 -17.28 11.96
CA HIS A 233 9.63 -16.83 13.11
C HIS A 233 10.45 -15.87 13.99
N LEU A 234 11.71 -16.20 14.29
CA LEU A 234 12.61 -15.35 15.07
C LEU A 234 12.80 -13.97 14.44
N ILE A 235 13.04 -13.92 13.12
CA ILE A 235 13.25 -12.64 12.42
C ILE A 235 11.95 -11.84 12.32
N SER A 236 10.80 -12.50 12.15
CA SER A 236 9.49 -11.82 12.06
C SER A 236 9.16 -11.02 13.32
N GLN A 237 9.57 -11.50 14.50
CA GLN A 237 9.34 -10.86 15.78
C GLN A 237 10.22 -9.62 16.04
N VAL A 238 11.27 -9.40 15.23
CA VAL A 238 12.16 -8.24 15.40
C VAL A 238 11.41 -6.96 15.02
N PRO A 239 11.35 -5.94 15.90
CA PRO A 239 10.72 -4.66 15.57
C PRO A 239 11.34 -4.04 14.31
N GLY A 240 10.50 -3.68 13.34
CA GLY A 240 10.95 -3.15 12.06
C GLY A 240 11.38 -4.19 11.03
N SER A 241 11.13 -5.49 11.26
CA SER A 241 11.36 -6.57 10.27
C SER A 241 10.62 -6.35 8.95
N THR A 242 9.47 -5.69 9.01
CA THR A 242 8.66 -5.25 7.86
C THR A 242 8.28 -3.79 8.04
N ILE A 243 8.38 -3.02 6.97
CA ILE A 243 7.83 -1.67 6.88
C ILE A 243 6.62 -1.73 5.96
N SER A 244 5.44 -1.38 6.46
CA SER A 244 4.26 -1.18 5.61
C SER A 244 4.44 0.09 4.80
N VAL A 245 4.21 0.00 3.49
CA VAL A 245 4.31 1.13 2.56
C VAL A 245 2.91 1.41 2.03
N PRO A 246 2.45 2.67 2.00
CA PRO A 246 1.18 3.00 1.36
C PRO A 246 1.19 2.57 -0.12
N ALA A 247 0.00 2.45 -0.73
CA ALA A 247 -0.23 1.92 -2.08
C ALA A 247 0.72 2.48 -3.15
N PHE A 248 1.80 1.75 -3.44
CA PHE A 248 2.88 2.24 -4.30
C PHE A 248 2.33 2.55 -5.71
N SER A 249 2.51 3.76 -6.23
CA SER A 249 2.00 4.13 -7.56
C SER A 249 2.71 3.35 -8.67
N GLY A 250 1.96 2.91 -9.68
CA GLY A 250 2.52 2.25 -10.87
C GLY A 250 3.52 3.15 -11.63
N ILE A 251 3.35 4.47 -11.58
CA ILE A 251 4.28 5.44 -12.20
C ILE A 251 5.65 5.37 -11.51
N LEU A 252 5.68 5.20 -10.18
CA LEU A 252 6.92 5.09 -9.40
C LEU A 252 7.68 3.79 -9.72
N VAL A 253 6.96 2.70 -10.00
CA VAL A 253 7.58 1.45 -10.47
C VAL A 253 8.32 1.69 -11.79
N TRP A 254 7.66 2.35 -12.75
CA TRP A 254 8.28 2.68 -14.03
C TRP A 254 9.43 3.69 -13.90
N ALA A 255 9.28 4.71 -13.05
CA ALA A 255 10.35 5.66 -12.77
C ALA A 255 11.58 4.97 -12.17
N TYR A 256 11.40 4.06 -11.22
CA TYR A 256 12.49 3.28 -10.64
C TYR A 256 13.24 2.47 -11.70
N TYR A 257 12.52 1.71 -12.53
CA TYR A 257 13.16 0.93 -13.59
C TYR A 257 13.78 1.83 -14.66
N GLY A 258 13.20 2.99 -14.94
CA GLY A 258 13.77 4.02 -15.82
C GLY A 258 15.11 4.53 -15.30
N VAL A 259 15.22 4.80 -14.00
CA VAL A 259 16.49 5.18 -13.34
C VAL A 259 17.49 4.03 -13.40
N LEU A 260 17.07 2.80 -13.09
CA LEU A 260 17.95 1.63 -13.10
C LEU A 260 18.51 1.37 -14.50
N VAL A 261 17.68 1.46 -15.54
CA VAL A 261 18.09 1.39 -16.95
C VAL A 261 19.01 2.54 -17.32
N SER A 262 18.70 3.77 -16.91
CA SER A 262 19.53 4.94 -17.18
C SER A 262 20.93 4.79 -16.58
N LEU A 263 21.04 4.30 -15.34
CA LEU A 263 22.31 4.02 -14.66
C LEU A 263 23.16 2.98 -15.41
N ILE A 264 22.53 2.05 -16.13
CA ILE A 264 23.20 1.03 -16.95
C ILE A 264 23.64 1.62 -18.30
N LEU A 265 22.83 2.49 -18.90
CA LEU A 265 23.08 3.11 -20.21
C LEU A 265 24.10 4.27 -20.15
N LEU A 266 24.46 4.76 -18.96
CA LEU A 266 25.51 5.77 -18.80
C LEU A 266 26.87 5.27 -19.34
N PRO A 267 27.62 6.09 -20.10
CA PRO A 267 28.94 5.72 -20.61
C PRO A 267 29.90 5.35 -19.47
N GLY A 268 30.34 4.09 -19.42
CA GLY A 268 31.19 3.54 -18.34
C GLY A 268 30.45 2.67 -17.32
N GLY A 269 29.12 2.56 -17.40
CA GLY A 269 28.28 1.70 -16.56
C GLY A 269 28.44 1.92 -15.04
N PRO A 270 27.94 0.99 -14.21
CA PRO A 270 28.14 1.00 -12.76
C PRO A 270 29.61 1.03 -12.35
N ALA A 271 30.52 0.52 -13.19
CA ALA A 271 31.95 0.46 -12.93
C ALA A 271 32.59 1.85 -12.68
N SER A 272 32.02 2.91 -13.25
CA SER A 272 32.50 4.28 -13.05
C SER A 272 32.24 4.82 -11.63
N LEU A 273 31.18 4.37 -10.95
CA LEU A 273 30.84 4.75 -9.57
C LEU A 273 31.72 4.02 -8.53
N TRP A 274 32.12 2.78 -8.82
CA TRP A 274 32.95 1.97 -7.92
C TRP A 274 34.45 2.30 -7.99
N ALA A 275 34.89 3.08 -8.99
CA ALA A 275 36.29 3.50 -9.13
C ALA A 275 36.69 4.70 -8.25
N LEU A 276 35.75 5.29 -7.51
CA LEU A 276 35.97 6.46 -6.63
C LEU A 276 36.91 6.18 -5.42
N PRO A 277 36.85 5.03 -4.71
CA PRO A 277 37.68 4.83 -3.52
C PRO A 277 39.09 4.31 -3.81
N GLY A 278 39.28 3.57 -4.92
CA GLY A 278 40.56 2.92 -5.25
C GLY A 278 41.66 3.88 -5.73
N ARG A 279 41.26 5.05 -6.26
CA ARG A 279 42.20 6.05 -6.77
C ARG A 279 42.94 6.86 -5.70
N LEU A 280 42.56 6.73 -4.43
CA LEU A 280 43.21 7.44 -3.31
C LEU A 280 44.24 6.58 -2.55
N ARG A 281 44.35 5.27 -2.82
CA ARG A 281 45.18 4.36 -1.99
C ARG A 281 46.40 3.77 -2.69
N ASP A 282 46.41 3.67 -4.03
CA ASP A 282 47.55 3.12 -4.79
C ASP A 282 48.41 4.21 -5.47
N GLY A 283 48.45 5.41 -4.90
CA GLY A 283 49.24 6.53 -5.40
C GLY A 283 50.75 6.49 -5.09
N SER A 284 51.29 5.38 -4.54
CA SER A 284 52.64 5.41 -3.96
C SER A 284 53.60 4.29 -4.36
N ARG A 285 53.37 3.46 -5.40
CA ARG A 285 54.45 2.51 -5.81
C ARG A 285 54.56 1.96 -7.23
N GLU A 286 53.63 2.20 -8.16
CA GLU A 286 53.75 1.64 -9.53
C GLU A 286 53.78 2.68 -10.65
N ALA A 287 54.26 3.89 -10.36
CA ALA A 287 54.49 4.94 -11.35
C ALA A 287 55.84 4.83 -12.09
N VAL A 288 56.68 3.83 -11.80
CA VAL A 288 58.07 3.88 -12.28
C VAL A 288 58.29 3.16 -13.61
N GLU A 289 57.78 1.95 -13.89
CA GLU A 289 58.33 1.26 -15.06
C GLU A 289 57.33 0.40 -15.85
N ARG A 290 57.11 0.88 -17.08
CA ARG A 290 56.83 0.13 -18.33
C ARG A 290 55.37 -0.19 -18.60
N GLY A 291 54.90 0.34 -19.74
CA GLY A 291 53.96 -0.43 -20.56
C GLY A 291 52.84 0.32 -21.24
N ARG A 292 53.18 1.35 -22.03
CA ARG A 292 52.57 1.64 -23.33
C ARG A 292 51.02 1.58 -23.44
N GLY A 293 50.44 2.78 -23.41
CA GLY A 293 49.48 3.25 -24.41
C GLY A 293 48.16 2.48 -24.56
N VAL A 294 47.12 2.98 -23.89
CA VAL A 294 45.78 3.33 -24.42
C VAL A 294 44.93 3.69 -23.18
N ALA A 295 44.84 4.98 -22.84
CA ALA A 295 43.77 5.52 -21.98
C ALA A 295 43.95 7.04 -21.82
N SER A 296 43.81 7.79 -22.91
CA SER A 296 43.55 9.23 -22.79
C SER A 296 42.03 9.49 -22.77
N SER A 297 41.61 10.18 -21.72
CA SER A 297 40.54 11.18 -21.73
C SER A 297 39.09 10.71 -21.90
N PHE A 298 38.45 10.34 -20.79
CA PHE A 298 37.01 10.60 -20.62
C PHE A 298 36.80 11.37 -19.32
N ARG A 299 36.74 12.70 -19.43
CA ARG A 299 36.16 13.56 -18.40
C ARG A 299 34.65 13.56 -18.64
N VAL A 300 33.90 12.95 -17.72
CA VAL A 300 32.43 13.01 -17.75
C VAL A 300 32.03 14.47 -17.46
N PRO A 301 31.20 15.11 -18.32
CA PRO A 301 30.76 16.47 -18.09
C PRO A 301 29.96 16.55 -16.78
N ILE A 302 30.20 17.61 -15.99
CA ILE A 302 29.52 17.87 -14.70
C ILE A 302 27.99 17.78 -14.82
N GLY A 303 27.42 18.06 -15.99
CA GLY A 303 26.00 17.95 -16.29
C GLY A 303 25.42 16.55 -16.07
N THR A 304 26.20 15.48 -16.27
CA THR A 304 25.70 14.10 -16.09
C THR A 304 25.52 13.74 -14.62
N TYR A 305 26.42 14.19 -13.74
CA TYR A 305 26.26 14.02 -12.29
C TYR A 305 25.08 14.84 -11.76
N LEU A 306 24.86 16.03 -12.31
CA LEU A 306 23.71 16.88 -11.96
C LEU A 306 22.40 16.19 -12.33
N VAL A 307 22.27 15.59 -13.52
CA VAL A 307 21.04 14.89 -13.96
C VAL A 307 20.69 13.71 -13.05
N VAL A 308 21.68 12.87 -12.68
CA VAL A 308 21.46 11.72 -11.79
C VAL A 308 21.12 12.19 -10.37
N ALA A 309 21.81 13.20 -9.86
CA ALA A 309 21.52 13.77 -8.55
C ALA A 309 20.11 14.40 -8.50
N THR A 310 19.69 15.11 -9.55
CA THR A 310 18.32 15.64 -9.66
C THR A 310 17.29 14.53 -9.79
N GLY A 311 17.58 13.43 -10.50
CA GLY A 311 16.67 12.30 -10.62
C GLY A 311 16.45 11.57 -9.28
N LEU A 312 17.53 11.36 -8.51
CA LEU A 312 17.44 10.77 -7.17
C LEU A 312 16.76 11.70 -6.16
N ALA A 313 17.04 13.00 -6.24
CA ALA A 313 16.36 14.00 -5.40
C ALA A 313 14.86 14.10 -5.73
N ALA A 314 14.48 14.05 -7.01
CA ALA A 314 13.08 14.02 -7.43
C ALA A 314 12.38 12.74 -6.96
N LEU A 315 13.01 11.56 -7.09
CA LEU A 315 12.47 10.30 -6.58
C LEU A 315 12.27 10.32 -5.06
N ALA A 316 13.27 10.84 -4.32
CA ALA A 316 13.18 10.99 -2.88
C ALA A 316 12.06 11.98 -2.49
N ALA A 317 11.92 13.10 -3.21
CA ALA A 317 10.86 14.07 -2.98
C ALA A 317 9.48 13.49 -3.25
N ILE A 318 9.30 12.70 -4.31
CA ILE A 318 8.02 12.04 -4.63
C ILE A 318 7.71 10.94 -3.60
N LEU A 319 8.71 10.16 -3.17
CA LEU A 319 8.52 9.13 -2.14
C LEU A 319 8.15 9.77 -0.79
N TRP A 320 8.78 10.89 -0.44
CA TRP A 320 8.50 11.63 0.78
C TRP A 320 7.11 12.29 0.73
N PHE A 321 6.74 12.88 -0.41
CA PHE A 321 5.39 13.39 -0.65
C PHE A 321 4.36 12.27 -0.45
N TYR A 322 4.54 11.12 -1.10
CA TYR A 322 3.60 10.00 -1.01
C TYR A 322 3.46 9.41 0.41
N LEU A 323 4.56 9.33 1.17
CA LEU A 323 4.53 8.87 2.56
C LEU A 323 3.82 9.86 3.50
N VAL A 324 3.87 11.15 3.18
CA VAL A 324 3.19 12.21 3.96
C VAL A 324 1.72 12.36 3.55
N THR A 325 1.36 12.01 2.30
CA THR A 325 0.00 12.17 1.75
C THR A 325 -0.87 10.91 1.83
N GLY A 326 -0.32 9.74 2.15
CA GLY A 326 -1.06 8.48 2.12
C GLY A 326 -2.12 8.37 3.23
N SER A 327 -3.32 7.88 2.92
CA SER A 327 -4.36 7.65 3.93
C SER A 327 -3.92 6.60 4.96
N ASP A 328 -4.31 6.77 6.22
CA ASP A 328 -4.04 5.80 7.28
C ASP A 328 -5.06 4.63 7.30
N ARG A 329 -5.93 4.58 6.27
CA ARG A 329 -7.03 3.61 6.07
C ARG A 329 -8.07 3.62 7.20
N ARG A 330 -8.26 4.75 7.86
CA ARG A 330 -9.32 4.95 8.84
C ARG A 330 -10.34 5.96 8.31
N LEU A 331 -11.54 5.90 8.87
CA LEU A 331 -12.54 6.92 8.67
C LEU A 331 -12.30 8.02 9.71
N HIS A 332 -12.13 9.25 9.23
CA HIS A 332 -12.02 10.44 10.06
C HIS A 332 -13.28 11.29 9.86
N VAL A 333 -13.89 11.72 10.98
CA VAL A 333 -15.05 12.60 10.98
C VAL A 333 -14.73 13.78 11.89
N HIS A 334 -14.50 14.93 11.29
CA HIS A 334 -14.11 16.18 11.95
C HIS A 334 -15.34 17.07 12.12
N PHE A 335 -15.74 17.30 13.35
CA PHE A 335 -16.73 18.31 13.72
C PHE A 335 -15.98 19.60 14.05
N MET A 336 -16.12 20.59 13.18
CA MET A 336 -15.32 21.81 13.21
C MET A 336 -15.92 22.84 14.16
N ASP A 337 -15.07 23.53 14.92
CA ASP A 337 -15.49 24.66 15.74
C ASP A 337 -15.61 25.93 14.89
N VAL A 338 -16.79 26.07 14.26
CA VAL A 338 -17.18 27.23 13.45
C VAL A 338 -18.10 28.19 14.21
N GLY A 339 -18.09 28.11 15.54
CA GLY A 339 -19.03 28.84 16.39
C GLY A 339 -20.45 28.24 16.33
N GLN A 340 -21.46 29.09 16.13
CA GLN A 340 -22.86 28.67 16.10
C GLN A 340 -23.27 28.26 14.68
N GLY A 341 -23.12 26.97 14.38
CA GLY A 341 -23.47 26.37 13.09
C GLY A 341 -22.85 24.98 12.95
N ASP A 342 -22.98 24.39 11.76
CA ASP A 342 -22.37 23.09 11.44
C ASP A 342 -21.36 23.19 10.30
N SER A 343 -20.24 22.49 10.47
CA SER A 343 -19.32 22.13 9.40
C SER A 343 -18.65 20.82 9.79
N VAL A 344 -18.89 19.77 9.01
CA VAL A 344 -18.37 18.42 9.27
C VAL A 344 -17.60 17.92 8.07
N LEU A 345 -16.30 17.65 8.23
CA LEU A 345 -15.49 17.04 7.18
C LEU A 345 -15.33 15.54 7.46
N ILE A 346 -15.72 14.73 6.49
CA ILE A 346 -15.55 13.28 6.49
C ILE A 346 -14.41 12.94 5.52
N VAL A 347 -13.38 12.27 6.00
CA VAL A 347 -12.31 11.69 5.18
C VAL A 347 -12.39 10.17 5.30
N THR A 348 -12.70 9.49 4.20
CA THR A 348 -12.91 8.04 4.21
C THR A 348 -11.58 7.27 4.22
N PRO A 349 -11.59 5.96 4.54
CA PRO A 349 -10.38 5.12 4.48
C PRO A 349 -9.65 5.15 3.14
N GLU A 350 -10.38 5.33 2.03
CA GLU A 350 -9.80 5.42 0.68
C GLU A 350 -9.48 6.86 0.25
N GLY A 351 -9.61 7.83 1.15
CA GLY A 351 -9.21 9.23 0.94
C GLY A 351 -10.28 10.11 0.29
N ARG A 352 -11.54 9.65 0.21
CA ARG A 352 -12.65 10.48 -0.29
C ARG A 352 -13.04 11.51 0.75
N GLN A 353 -13.36 12.71 0.30
CA GLN A 353 -13.64 13.88 1.16
C GLN A 353 -15.06 14.37 0.95
N VAL A 354 -15.83 14.39 2.04
CA VAL A 354 -17.20 14.90 2.05
C VAL A 354 -17.30 16.01 3.08
N LEU A 355 -17.65 17.22 2.65
CA LEU A 355 -18.00 18.31 3.54
C LEU A 355 -19.52 18.32 3.74
N VAL A 356 -19.98 18.36 4.98
CA VAL A 356 -21.40 18.56 5.33
C VAL A 356 -21.53 19.89 6.04
N ASP A 357 -22.24 20.81 5.40
CA ASP A 357 -22.41 22.22 5.80
C ASP A 357 -21.08 23.01 5.87
N GLY A 358 -21.19 24.33 5.87
CA GLY A 358 -20.10 25.29 5.74
C GLY A 358 -19.96 26.28 6.90
N GLY A 359 -20.82 26.20 7.91
CA GLY A 359 -20.83 27.10 9.05
C GLY A 359 -21.37 28.52 8.76
N PRO A 360 -21.37 29.39 9.80
CA PRO A 360 -22.01 30.70 9.82
C PRO A 360 -21.13 31.86 9.33
N ASP A 361 -19.88 31.61 8.96
CA ASP A 361 -18.95 32.61 8.42
C ASP A 361 -18.39 32.15 7.08
N ASP A 362 -18.15 33.12 6.19
CA ASP A 362 -17.67 32.90 4.83
C ASP A 362 -16.37 32.09 4.79
N MET A 363 -15.51 32.20 5.81
CA MET A 363 -14.15 31.65 5.77
C MET A 363 -13.95 30.37 6.58
N ASP A 364 -14.85 30.06 7.51
CA ASP A 364 -14.66 29.05 8.55
C ASP A 364 -14.44 27.66 7.96
N ALA A 365 -15.36 27.14 7.15
CA ALA A 365 -15.22 25.82 6.54
C ALA A 365 -13.95 25.71 5.68
N ALA A 366 -13.64 26.72 4.87
CA ALA A 366 -12.45 26.71 4.03
C ALA A 366 -11.14 26.73 4.85
N MET A 367 -11.11 27.42 5.98
CA MET A 367 -9.96 27.40 6.90
C MET A 367 -9.83 26.07 7.63
N SER A 368 -10.95 25.51 8.08
CA SER A 368 -10.97 24.24 8.81
C SER A 368 -10.65 23.04 7.91
N ILE A 369 -11.05 23.05 6.64
CA ILE A 369 -10.55 22.07 5.67
C ILE A 369 -9.04 22.23 5.53
N ARG A 370 -8.54 23.46 5.32
CA ARG A 370 -7.11 23.73 5.14
C ARG A 370 -6.24 23.33 6.34
N SER A 371 -6.76 23.37 7.56
CA SER A 371 -6.04 22.91 8.76
C SER A 371 -6.05 21.38 8.90
N THR A 372 -7.02 20.71 8.28
CA THR A 372 -7.25 19.26 8.40
C THR A 372 -6.60 18.46 7.28
N VAL A 373 -6.76 18.88 6.04
CA VAL A 373 -6.20 18.21 4.86
C VAL A 373 -4.96 18.93 4.36
N PRO A 374 -4.05 18.25 3.63
CA PRO A 374 -2.81 18.87 3.21
C PRO A 374 -3.02 20.10 2.32
N PHE A 375 -2.15 21.11 2.44
CA PHE A 375 -2.37 22.42 1.80
C PHE A 375 -2.48 22.41 0.26
N TRP A 376 -1.97 21.35 -0.39
CA TRP A 376 -2.03 21.14 -1.83
C TRP A 376 -3.27 20.39 -2.27
N ASP A 377 -3.95 19.72 -1.35
CA ASP A 377 -5.18 19.00 -1.64
C ASP A 377 -6.32 20.01 -1.76
N ARG A 378 -6.97 19.97 -2.91
CA ARG A 378 -8.03 20.89 -3.29
C ARG A 378 -9.27 20.13 -3.73
N ASP A 379 -9.27 18.80 -3.65
CA ASP A 379 -10.37 17.99 -4.15
C ASP A 379 -11.40 17.74 -3.03
N LEU A 380 -12.66 17.99 -3.32
CA LEU A 380 -13.79 17.58 -2.48
C LEU A 380 -14.76 16.76 -3.33
N ASP A 381 -14.90 15.47 -3.02
CA ASP A 381 -15.76 14.58 -3.79
C ASP A 381 -17.24 14.96 -3.64
N MET A 382 -17.61 15.46 -2.46
CA MET A 382 -18.99 15.83 -2.19
C MET A 382 -19.09 16.98 -1.19
N VAL A 383 -19.98 17.93 -1.48
CA VAL A 383 -20.48 18.91 -0.51
C VAL A 383 -21.96 18.65 -0.29
N VAL A 384 -22.37 18.46 0.96
CA VAL A 384 -23.78 18.30 1.33
C VAL A 384 -24.22 19.55 2.07
N LEU A 385 -25.23 20.24 1.54
CA LEU A 385 -25.94 21.29 2.26
C LEU A 385 -27.22 20.73 2.86
N THR A 386 -27.29 20.68 4.18
CA THR A 386 -28.42 20.05 4.88
C THR A 386 -29.71 20.84 4.71
N HIS A 387 -29.68 22.16 4.87
CA HIS A 387 -30.84 23.06 4.74
C HIS A 387 -30.40 24.52 4.55
N PRO A 388 -31.28 25.44 4.09
CA PRO A 388 -30.87 26.76 3.61
C PRO A 388 -30.76 27.84 4.72
N ASP A 389 -30.40 27.46 5.94
CA ASP A 389 -30.19 28.41 7.05
C ASP A 389 -28.74 28.92 7.05
N GLU A 390 -28.54 30.21 7.39
CA GLU A 390 -27.24 30.90 7.22
C GLU A 390 -26.08 30.21 7.95
N ASP A 391 -26.33 29.60 9.10
CA ASP A 391 -25.33 28.88 9.89
C ASP A 391 -24.88 27.52 9.31
N HIS A 392 -25.42 27.17 8.14
CA HIS A 392 -25.09 25.94 7.41
C HIS A 392 -24.51 26.19 6.01
N PHE A 393 -24.91 27.23 5.28
CA PHE A 393 -24.44 27.41 3.89
C PHE A 393 -23.42 28.52 3.70
N ARG A 394 -23.27 29.45 4.64
CA ARG A 394 -22.60 30.74 4.36
C ARG A 394 -21.11 30.59 4.02
N GLY A 395 -20.41 29.61 4.59
CA GLY A 395 -19.03 29.30 4.24
C GLY A 395 -18.85 28.55 2.91
N LEU A 396 -19.91 27.99 2.32
CA LEU A 396 -19.81 27.13 1.14
C LEU A 396 -19.40 27.86 -0.17
N PRO A 397 -19.82 29.10 -0.45
CA PRO A 397 -19.31 29.86 -1.60
C PRO A 397 -17.77 29.94 -1.62
N GLU A 398 -17.13 30.24 -0.49
CA GLU A 398 -15.66 30.31 -0.41
C GLU A 398 -15.02 28.93 -0.58
N VAL A 399 -15.69 27.86 -0.13
CA VAL A 399 -15.26 26.48 -0.40
C VAL A 399 -15.25 26.22 -1.90
N LEU A 400 -16.31 26.57 -2.64
CA LEU A 400 -16.36 26.44 -4.10
C LEU A 400 -15.32 27.32 -4.82
N ASP A 401 -14.93 28.44 -4.22
CA ASP A 401 -13.88 29.32 -4.75
C ASP A 401 -12.47 28.73 -4.58
N ARG A 402 -12.26 27.85 -3.59
CA ARG A 402 -10.94 27.34 -3.20
C ARG A 402 -10.71 25.85 -3.45
N TYR A 403 -11.77 25.07 -3.61
CA TYR A 403 -11.74 23.63 -3.74
C TYR A 403 -12.52 23.19 -4.99
N ASP A 404 -12.00 22.17 -5.66
CA ASP A 404 -12.63 21.51 -6.80
C ASP A 404 -13.67 20.52 -6.26
N VAL A 405 -14.95 20.89 -6.36
CA VAL A 405 -16.07 20.08 -5.87
C VAL A 405 -16.70 19.28 -7.00
N ASP A 406 -16.72 17.95 -6.87
CA ASP A 406 -17.29 17.05 -7.90
C ASP A 406 -18.83 17.01 -7.85
N THR A 407 -19.40 16.80 -6.66
CA THR A 407 -20.86 16.72 -6.49
C THR A 407 -21.34 17.61 -5.34
N VAL A 408 -22.44 18.34 -5.57
CA VAL A 408 -23.18 19.02 -4.51
C VAL A 408 -24.50 18.29 -4.27
N VAL A 409 -24.84 18.05 -3.01
CA VAL A 409 -26.09 17.41 -2.59
C VAL A 409 -26.85 18.38 -1.68
N ASP A 410 -28.16 18.50 -1.85
CA ASP A 410 -29.00 19.38 -1.02
C ASP A 410 -30.33 18.74 -0.61
N SER A 411 -31.10 19.42 0.25
CA SER A 411 -32.46 18.99 0.64
C SER A 411 -33.54 19.32 -0.39
N GLY A 412 -33.21 19.99 -1.50
CA GLY A 412 -34.18 20.53 -2.47
C GLY A 412 -35.08 21.63 -1.91
N MET A 413 -34.74 22.18 -0.74
CA MET A 413 -35.40 23.33 -0.14
C MET A 413 -34.76 24.61 -0.65
N ASP A 414 -35.59 25.58 -1.03
CA ASP A 414 -35.17 26.87 -1.55
C ASP A 414 -35.43 27.98 -0.52
N SER A 415 -34.66 29.06 -0.60
CA SER A 415 -34.80 30.23 0.27
C SER A 415 -34.73 31.52 -0.54
N GLN A 416 -35.51 32.52 -0.11
CA GLN A 416 -35.49 33.86 -0.71
C GLN A 416 -34.45 34.77 -0.03
N ASP A 417 -33.66 34.22 0.89
CA ASP A 417 -32.56 34.92 1.52
C ASP A 417 -31.55 35.41 0.47
N PRO A 418 -31.18 36.70 0.44
CA PRO A 418 -30.18 37.22 -0.48
C PRO A 418 -28.84 36.47 -0.47
N LEU A 419 -28.41 35.97 0.70
CA LEU A 419 -27.18 35.19 0.85
C LEU A 419 -27.34 33.79 0.24
N TYR A 420 -28.50 33.15 0.41
CA TYR A 420 -28.79 31.87 -0.21
C TYR A 420 -28.86 31.97 -1.74
N LEU A 421 -29.42 33.07 -2.26
CA LEU A 421 -29.39 33.34 -3.69
C LEU A 421 -27.95 33.51 -4.22
N GLU A 422 -27.02 34.03 -3.42
CA GLU A 422 -25.60 34.11 -3.81
C GLU A 422 -24.92 32.74 -3.81
N TRP A 423 -25.30 31.85 -2.89
CA TRP A 423 -24.91 30.43 -2.96
C TRP A 423 -25.38 29.79 -4.27
N GLN A 424 -26.65 29.97 -4.66
CA GLN A 424 -27.19 29.47 -5.93
C GLN A 424 -26.44 30.04 -7.13
N ARG A 425 -26.17 31.36 -7.16
CA ARG A 425 -25.36 31.98 -8.23
C ARG A 425 -23.93 31.42 -8.28
N SER A 426 -23.36 31.06 -7.14
CA SER A 426 -22.02 30.47 -7.07
C SER A 426 -21.97 29.07 -7.66
N LEU A 427 -23.03 28.28 -7.50
CA LEU A 427 -23.23 27.00 -8.18
C LEU A 427 -23.42 27.19 -9.69
N GLU A 428 -24.30 28.12 -10.09
CA GLU A 428 -24.58 28.43 -11.51
C GLU A 428 -23.33 28.89 -12.26
N ARG A 429 -22.52 29.78 -11.65
CA ARG A 429 -21.25 30.27 -12.22
C ARG A 429 -20.27 29.14 -12.52
N ARG A 430 -20.39 28.00 -11.83
CA ARG A 430 -19.51 26.83 -11.93
C ARG A 430 -20.14 25.67 -12.70
N ASP A 431 -21.36 25.86 -13.23
CA ASP A 431 -22.16 24.80 -13.87
C ASP A 431 -22.36 23.56 -12.97
N ILE A 432 -22.40 23.77 -11.65
CA ILE A 432 -22.68 22.71 -10.68
C ILE A 432 -24.19 22.64 -10.49
N ARG A 433 -24.76 21.45 -10.70
CA ARG A 433 -26.18 21.19 -10.45
C ARG A 433 -26.32 20.33 -9.21
N PRO A 434 -26.89 20.85 -8.11
CA PRO A 434 -27.11 20.07 -6.91
C PRO A 434 -27.99 18.85 -7.18
N VAL A 435 -27.61 17.72 -6.59
CA VAL A 435 -28.41 16.50 -6.55
C VAL A 435 -29.28 16.55 -5.30
N THR A 436 -30.60 16.57 -5.48
CA THR A 436 -31.52 16.57 -4.34
C THR A 436 -31.51 15.20 -3.64
N ALA A 437 -31.21 15.22 -2.34
CA ALA A 437 -31.26 14.07 -1.47
C ALA A 437 -32.69 13.60 -1.24
N TYR A 438 -32.91 12.29 -1.10
CA TYR A 438 -34.22 11.74 -0.77
C TYR A 438 -34.12 10.57 0.22
N GLN A 439 -35.12 10.42 1.09
CA GLN A 439 -35.19 9.33 2.06
C GLN A 439 -35.07 7.95 1.39
N GLY A 440 -34.17 7.12 1.90
CA GLY A 440 -33.87 5.78 1.40
C GLY A 440 -32.74 5.73 0.36
N GLN A 441 -32.21 6.88 -0.08
CA GLN A 441 -31.04 6.93 -0.94
C GLN A 441 -29.81 6.39 -0.20
N THR A 442 -28.98 5.60 -0.88
CA THR A 442 -27.67 5.17 -0.40
C THR A 442 -26.60 5.65 -1.36
N ILE A 443 -25.60 6.35 -0.85
CA ILE A 443 -24.49 6.89 -1.61
C ILE A 443 -23.23 6.14 -1.15
N SER A 444 -22.63 5.36 -2.04
CA SER A 444 -21.32 4.75 -1.79
C SER A 444 -20.26 5.84 -1.94
N LEU A 445 -19.55 6.15 -0.85
CA LEU A 445 -18.43 7.09 -0.89
C LEU A 445 -17.18 6.40 -1.43
N ASP A 446 -16.94 5.17 -0.97
CA ASP A 446 -15.84 4.33 -1.42
C ASP A 446 -16.23 2.83 -1.32
N SER A 447 -15.25 1.92 -1.42
CA SER A 447 -15.54 0.49 -1.41
C SER A 447 -16.05 -0.07 -0.06
N VAL A 448 -15.88 0.68 1.04
CA VAL A 448 -16.18 0.23 2.41
C VAL A 448 -17.09 1.18 3.21
N THR A 449 -17.28 2.40 2.73
CA THR A 449 -17.98 3.49 3.39
C THR A 449 -19.17 3.95 2.57
N ARG A 450 -20.31 4.16 3.25
CA ARG A 450 -21.54 4.65 2.60
C ARG A 450 -22.29 5.65 3.47
N LEU A 451 -23.03 6.54 2.82
CA LEU A 451 -24.04 7.40 3.41
C LEU A 451 -25.44 6.87 3.11
N GLU A 452 -26.25 6.71 4.14
CA GLU A 452 -27.67 6.34 4.05
C GLU A 452 -28.52 7.57 4.38
N VAL A 453 -29.25 8.10 3.40
CA VAL A 453 -30.07 9.31 3.54
C VAL A 453 -31.42 8.94 4.17
N LEU A 454 -31.74 9.54 5.31
CA LEU A 454 -32.96 9.29 6.09
C LEU A 454 -34.01 10.40 5.95
N SER A 455 -33.60 11.60 5.54
CA SER A 455 -34.44 12.79 5.32
C SER A 455 -33.78 13.63 4.22
N PRO A 456 -34.50 14.39 3.38
CA PRO A 456 -35.90 14.82 3.49
C PRO A 456 -36.93 13.71 3.28
N PRO A 457 -38.15 13.84 3.86
CA PRO A 457 -39.24 12.90 3.60
C PRO A 457 -39.76 13.05 2.16
N PRO A 458 -40.39 12.00 1.58
CA PRO A 458 -40.96 12.06 0.23
C PRO A 458 -41.99 13.18 0.01
N SER A 459 -42.62 13.65 1.10
CA SER A 459 -43.49 14.82 1.11
C SER A 459 -42.92 15.85 2.09
N PRO A 460 -42.12 16.82 1.59
CA PRO A 460 -41.53 17.86 2.41
C PRO A 460 -42.58 18.69 3.13
N VAL A 461 -42.29 19.11 4.36
CA VAL A 461 -43.15 20.02 5.12
C VAL A 461 -42.99 21.43 4.59
N ARG A 462 -44.05 22.00 4.04
CA ARG A 462 -44.05 23.35 3.44
C ARG A 462 -44.96 24.29 4.22
N GLY A 463 -44.64 25.59 4.21
CA GLY A 463 -45.50 26.64 4.77
C GLY A 463 -45.47 26.75 6.30
N THR A 464 -44.50 26.13 6.98
CA THR A 464 -44.27 26.26 8.42
C THR A 464 -42.90 26.88 8.68
N ILE A 465 -42.76 27.63 9.78
CA ILE A 465 -41.48 28.26 10.17
C ILE A 465 -40.39 27.19 10.38
N SER A 466 -40.69 26.07 11.04
CA SER A 466 -39.76 24.94 11.19
C SER A 466 -39.62 24.06 9.94
N GLY A 467 -40.13 24.51 8.79
CA GLY A 467 -40.15 23.74 7.54
C GLY A 467 -38.75 23.42 7.00
N PRO A 468 -37.85 24.42 6.86
CA PRO A 468 -36.47 24.22 6.43
C PRO A 468 -35.74 23.17 7.28
N ASN A 469 -35.71 23.33 8.60
CA ASN A 469 -34.96 22.47 9.51
C ASN A 469 -35.54 21.03 9.53
N ASN A 470 -36.88 20.89 9.55
CA ASN A 470 -37.52 19.56 9.54
C ASN A 470 -37.54 18.85 8.18
N ASN A 471 -37.01 19.49 7.13
CA ASN A 471 -36.71 18.88 5.83
C ASN A 471 -35.20 18.76 5.59
N GLY A 472 -34.38 19.05 6.60
CA GLY A 472 -32.92 18.93 6.49
C GLY A 472 -32.48 17.52 6.06
N VAL A 473 -31.33 17.46 5.38
CA VAL A 473 -30.71 16.20 4.99
C VAL A 473 -30.16 15.49 6.23
N VAL A 474 -30.82 14.41 6.63
CA VAL A 474 -30.36 13.55 7.73
C VAL A 474 -29.67 12.34 7.10
N MET A 475 -28.45 12.07 7.50
CA MET A 475 -27.65 10.99 6.93
C MET A 475 -27.05 10.11 8.01
N ARG A 476 -26.95 8.82 7.71
CA ARG A 476 -26.18 7.87 8.49
C ARG A 476 -24.94 7.44 7.71
N LEU A 477 -23.77 7.81 8.23
CA LEU A 477 -22.48 7.36 7.71
C LEU A 477 -22.14 6.00 8.34
N VAL A 478 -21.78 5.02 7.52
CA VAL A 478 -21.47 3.65 7.99
C VAL A 478 -20.12 3.20 7.47
N TYR A 479 -19.28 2.72 8.39
CA TYR A 479 -18.06 1.98 8.11
C TYR A 479 -17.99 0.76 9.03
N ASP A 480 -18.18 -0.43 8.44
CA ASP A 480 -18.30 -1.72 9.14
C ASP A 480 -19.31 -1.66 10.32
N GLU A 481 -18.87 -1.84 11.57
CA GLU A 481 -19.70 -1.86 12.77
C GLU A 481 -19.96 -0.46 13.37
N VAL A 482 -19.20 0.56 12.94
CA VAL A 482 -19.28 1.93 13.47
C VAL A 482 -20.11 2.82 12.54
N SER A 483 -20.96 3.66 13.13
CA SER A 483 -21.81 4.57 12.37
C SER A 483 -22.03 5.91 13.04
N PHE A 484 -22.27 6.94 12.24
CA PHE A 484 -22.53 8.31 12.67
C PHE A 484 -23.89 8.74 12.16
N LEU A 485 -24.73 9.30 13.01
CA LEU A 485 -25.97 9.94 12.61
C LEU A 485 -25.78 11.46 12.56
N LEU A 486 -25.75 12.01 11.36
CA LEU A 486 -25.69 13.43 11.07
C LEU A 486 -27.13 13.94 10.89
N THR A 487 -27.56 14.81 11.78
CA THR A 487 -29.00 15.07 11.99
C THR A 487 -29.49 16.40 11.43
N ALA A 488 -28.60 17.24 10.88
CA ALA A 488 -28.93 18.62 10.57
C ALA A 488 -29.61 19.30 11.79
N ASP A 489 -30.58 20.18 11.51
CA ASP A 489 -31.32 20.91 12.53
C ASP A 489 -32.74 20.39 12.77
N ILE A 490 -32.95 19.08 12.52
CA ILE A 490 -34.26 18.47 12.73
C ILE A 490 -34.79 18.70 14.15
N GLU A 491 -36.08 18.98 14.25
CA GLU A 491 -36.77 19.15 15.53
C GLU A 491 -37.61 17.91 15.87
N ALA A 492 -38.24 17.92 17.04
CA ALA A 492 -39.08 16.83 17.56
C ALA A 492 -40.12 16.30 16.55
N GLN A 493 -40.62 17.15 15.64
CA GLN A 493 -41.57 16.73 14.60
C GLN A 493 -40.92 15.81 13.56
N ALA A 494 -39.72 16.16 13.05
CA ALA A 494 -38.97 15.32 12.12
C ALA A 494 -38.41 14.07 12.83
N GLU A 495 -37.91 14.19 14.07
CA GLU A 495 -37.52 13.03 14.88
C GLU A 495 -38.64 12.00 15.00
N SER A 496 -39.85 12.47 15.31
CA SER A 496 -41.03 11.61 15.39
C SER A 496 -41.38 10.95 14.06
N ARG A 497 -41.09 11.59 12.92
CA ARG A 497 -41.26 10.99 11.58
C ARG A 497 -40.21 9.92 11.32
N LEU A 498 -38.93 10.19 11.65
CA LEU A 498 -37.86 9.19 11.50
C LEU A 498 -38.11 7.95 12.35
N LEU A 499 -38.55 8.13 13.59
CA LEU A 499 -38.95 7.04 14.50
C LEU A 499 -40.07 6.16 13.93
N ARG A 500 -40.98 6.74 13.14
CA ARG A 500 -42.09 5.99 12.51
C ARG A 500 -41.68 5.32 11.20
N ASN A 501 -40.90 6.03 10.38
CA ASN A 501 -40.68 5.64 8.98
C ASN A 501 -39.42 4.80 8.79
N VAL A 502 -38.35 5.08 9.55
CA VAL A 502 -37.03 4.45 9.38
C VAL A 502 -36.37 4.05 10.72
N PRO A 503 -37.10 3.46 11.69
CA PRO A 503 -36.56 3.18 13.03
C PRO A 503 -35.32 2.27 13.02
N SER A 504 -35.22 1.34 12.07
CA SER A 504 -34.08 0.40 11.94
C SER A 504 -32.77 1.09 11.56
N PHE A 505 -32.85 2.27 10.94
CA PHE A 505 -31.69 3.03 10.49
C PHE A 505 -31.19 4.03 11.53
N LEU A 506 -31.94 4.29 12.61
CA LEU A 506 -31.57 5.29 13.61
C LEU A 506 -30.40 4.88 14.51
N LYS A 507 -30.25 3.59 14.80
CA LYS A 507 -29.18 3.11 15.69
C LYS A 507 -27.81 3.49 15.11
N SER A 508 -27.05 4.30 15.84
CA SER A 508 -25.73 4.79 15.41
C SER A 508 -24.77 4.91 16.58
N SER A 509 -23.47 4.72 16.34
CA SER A 509 -22.43 4.79 17.38
C SER A 509 -22.23 6.23 17.88
N VAL A 510 -22.22 7.20 16.97
CA VAL A 510 -22.05 8.62 17.28
C VAL A 510 -23.25 9.41 16.80
N LEU A 511 -23.74 10.33 17.63
CA LEU A 511 -24.84 11.24 17.29
C LEU A 511 -24.31 12.67 17.18
N LYS A 512 -24.43 13.30 16.00
CA LYS A 512 -24.45 14.77 15.94
C LYS A 512 -25.77 15.22 16.53
N VAL A 513 -25.72 16.00 17.60
CA VAL A 513 -26.91 16.44 18.33
C VAL A 513 -27.71 17.41 17.46
N PRO A 514 -28.99 17.11 17.16
CA PRO A 514 -29.77 17.96 16.25
C PRO A 514 -29.89 19.40 16.72
N HIS A 515 -29.87 20.33 15.77
CA HIS A 515 -30.18 21.75 16.00
C HIS A 515 -29.33 22.37 17.11
N HIS A 516 -28.04 22.07 17.08
CA HIS A 516 -27.02 22.57 18.03
C HIS A 516 -27.34 22.28 19.51
N GLY A 517 -28.23 21.33 19.79
CA GLY A 517 -28.71 21.06 21.15
C GLY A 517 -29.86 21.96 21.61
N SER A 518 -30.67 22.48 20.69
CA SER A 518 -31.88 23.24 21.01
C SER A 518 -32.89 22.43 21.82
N LYS A 519 -33.66 23.11 22.68
CA LYS A 519 -34.75 22.48 23.45
C LYS A 519 -35.87 21.89 22.58
N THR A 520 -35.93 22.26 21.30
CA THR A 520 -36.94 21.75 20.34
C THR A 520 -36.58 20.37 19.79
N SER A 521 -35.37 19.86 20.07
CA SER A 521 -34.85 18.63 19.51
C SER A 521 -34.34 17.65 20.60
N THR A 522 -33.69 16.59 20.13
CA THR A 522 -33.06 15.50 20.87
C THR A 522 -34.03 14.81 21.81
N THR A 523 -35.28 14.57 21.40
CA THR A 523 -36.33 14.04 22.29
C THR A 523 -35.90 12.73 22.96
N PRO A 524 -36.39 12.40 24.18
CA PRO A 524 -35.96 11.18 24.88
C PRO A 524 -36.19 9.91 24.07
N ARG A 525 -37.27 9.86 23.28
CA ARG A 525 -37.58 8.72 22.41
C ARG A 525 -36.60 8.61 21.23
N PHE A 526 -36.22 9.75 20.64
CA PHE A 526 -35.25 9.79 19.57
C PHE A 526 -33.87 9.36 20.07
N LEU A 527 -33.37 9.96 21.16
CA LEU A 527 -32.09 9.61 21.75
C LEU A 527 -32.01 8.11 22.12
N ALA A 528 -33.08 7.57 22.70
CA ALA A 528 -33.16 6.14 23.02
C ALA A 528 -33.14 5.22 21.78
N ALA A 529 -33.75 5.64 20.67
CA ALA A 529 -33.73 4.87 19.42
C ALA A 529 -32.38 4.93 18.71
N VAL A 530 -31.68 6.07 18.77
CA VAL A 530 -30.31 6.21 18.24
C VAL A 530 -29.35 5.37 19.08
N SER A 531 -29.53 5.35 20.40
CA SER A 531 -28.70 4.62 21.37
C SER A 531 -27.18 4.80 21.15
N PRO A 532 -26.68 6.04 21.08
CA PRO A 532 -25.28 6.29 20.77
C PRO A 532 -24.35 5.91 21.94
N VAL A 533 -23.06 5.75 21.63
CA VAL A 533 -21.99 5.63 22.63
C VAL A 533 -21.28 6.96 22.88
N ALA A 534 -21.39 7.91 21.95
CA ALA A 534 -20.90 9.28 22.08
C ALA A 534 -21.82 10.26 21.34
N ALA A 535 -21.87 11.51 21.80
CA ALA A 535 -22.61 12.58 21.15
C ALA A 535 -21.74 13.82 21.00
N VAL A 536 -21.94 14.57 19.91
CA VAL A 536 -21.25 15.82 19.63
C VAL A 536 -22.25 16.94 19.37
N VAL A 537 -22.06 18.06 20.04
CA VAL A 537 -22.82 19.29 19.89
C VAL A 537 -21.93 20.31 19.19
N SER A 538 -22.28 20.69 17.97
CA SER A 538 -21.72 21.90 17.33
C SER A 538 -22.47 23.11 17.88
N ALA A 539 -21.78 23.95 18.65
CA ALA A 539 -22.33 25.19 19.16
C ALA A 539 -21.17 26.09 19.59
N GLY A 540 -21.32 27.41 19.44
CA GLY A 540 -20.30 28.39 19.83
C GLY A 540 -20.43 28.80 21.30
N ALA A 541 -19.32 29.14 21.97
CA ALA A 541 -19.33 29.47 23.40
C ALA A 541 -20.23 30.67 23.74
N ASP A 542 -20.28 31.67 22.85
CA ASP A 542 -21.04 32.92 23.02
C ASP A 542 -22.27 33.00 22.12
N ASN A 543 -22.88 31.86 21.74
CA ASN A 543 -24.03 31.88 20.84
C ASN A 543 -25.27 32.54 21.51
N PRO A 544 -26.02 33.37 20.78
CA PRO A 544 -27.14 34.13 21.35
C PRO A 544 -28.37 33.27 21.68
N TYR A 545 -28.39 32.01 21.22
CA TYR A 545 -29.53 31.10 21.39
C TYR A 545 -29.50 30.33 22.72
N GLY A 546 -28.37 30.36 23.42
CA GLY A 546 -28.18 29.59 24.66
C GLY A 546 -28.07 28.08 24.42
N HIS A 547 -27.51 27.71 23.26
CA HIS A 547 -27.25 26.32 22.89
C HIS A 547 -25.88 25.84 23.40
N PRO A 548 -25.70 24.54 23.71
CA PRO A 548 -26.77 23.57 23.93
C PRO A 548 -27.64 23.94 25.14
N HIS A 549 -28.94 23.70 25.03
CA HIS A 549 -29.87 23.98 26.13
C HIS A 549 -29.62 23.02 27.32
N PRO A 550 -29.68 23.48 28.57
CA PRO A 550 -29.39 22.64 29.75
C PRO A 550 -30.20 21.33 29.82
N ASP A 551 -31.47 21.35 29.41
CA ASP A 551 -32.32 20.15 29.38
C ASP A 551 -31.83 19.09 28.37
N VAL A 552 -31.18 19.52 27.28
CA VAL A 552 -30.62 18.62 26.26
C VAL A 552 -29.29 18.07 26.75
N THR A 553 -28.40 18.93 27.25
CA THR A 553 -27.12 18.52 27.85
C THR A 553 -27.35 17.54 28.99
N GLY A 554 -28.23 17.87 29.95
CA GLY A 554 -28.54 16.99 31.07
C GLY A 554 -29.13 15.63 30.64
N ARG A 555 -29.88 15.59 29.53
CA ARG A 555 -30.39 14.33 28.94
C ARG A 555 -29.29 13.50 28.30
N LEU A 556 -28.36 14.13 27.58
CA LEU A 556 -27.21 13.48 26.98
C LEU A 556 -26.28 12.93 28.06
N GLU A 557 -25.91 13.73 29.06
CA GLU A 557 -25.06 13.32 30.16
C GLU A 557 -25.68 12.21 31.01
N ALA A 558 -26.99 12.25 31.26
CA ALA A 558 -27.68 11.18 31.97
C ALA A 558 -27.69 9.85 31.19
N THR A 559 -27.61 9.91 29.86
CA THR A 559 -27.65 8.72 28.99
C THR A 559 -26.25 8.18 28.68
N LEU A 560 -25.27 9.06 28.48
CA LEU A 560 -23.94 8.73 27.93
C LEU A 560 -22.81 8.94 28.94
N GLY A 561 -23.00 9.82 29.91
CA GLY A 561 -21.92 10.41 30.71
C GLY A 561 -21.40 11.72 30.09
N ALA A 562 -20.87 12.59 30.95
CA ALA A 562 -20.27 13.86 30.53
C ALA A 562 -18.97 13.65 29.73
N ASP A 563 -18.23 12.57 29.99
CA ASP A 563 -16.99 12.19 29.29
C ASP A 563 -17.22 11.76 27.82
N ARG A 564 -18.48 11.55 27.43
CA ARG A 564 -18.89 11.10 26.09
C ARG A 564 -19.83 12.07 25.39
N THR A 565 -20.03 13.25 25.98
CA THR A 565 -20.78 14.36 25.41
C THR A 565 -19.78 15.46 25.10
N TYR A 566 -19.51 15.65 23.81
CA TYR A 566 -18.53 16.61 23.33
C TYR A 566 -19.23 17.87 22.80
N VAL A 567 -18.67 19.04 23.06
CA VAL A 567 -19.20 20.34 22.63
C VAL A 567 -18.06 21.15 22.01
N THR A 568 -18.21 21.58 20.76
CA THR A 568 -17.14 22.30 20.02
C THR A 568 -16.67 23.55 20.78
N ALA A 569 -17.59 24.34 21.32
CA ALA A 569 -17.28 25.50 22.18
C ALA A 569 -16.31 25.24 23.33
N GLN A 570 -16.26 24.01 23.85
CA GLN A 570 -15.44 23.65 25.02
C GLN A 570 -14.13 22.99 24.62
N GLN A 571 -14.12 22.28 23.49
CA GLN A 571 -13.08 21.33 23.11
C GLN A 571 -12.41 21.67 21.76
N GLY A 572 -12.84 22.76 21.12
CA GLY A 572 -12.46 23.13 19.75
C GLY A 572 -12.94 22.08 18.74
N ASP A 573 -12.14 21.86 17.71
CA ASP A 573 -12.39 20.79 16.74
C ASP A 573 -12.42 19.42 17.43
N ILE A 574 -13.43 18.62 17.10
CA ILE A 574 -13.61 17.27 17.61
C ILE A 574 -13.48 16.28 16.46
N GLU A 575 -12.47 15.41 16.53
CA GLU A 575 -12.20 14.39 15.53
C GLU A 575 -12.57 13.00 16.07
N PHE A 576 -13.49 12.33 15.39
CA PHE A 576 -13.71 10.90 15.59
C PHE A 576 -12.96 10.09 14.54
N ILE A 577 -12.22 9.10 14.98
CA ILE A 577 -11.42 8.22 14.12
C ILE A 577 -11.88 6.79 14.34
N THR A 578 -12.07 6.01 13.27
CA THR A 578 -12.46 4.60 13.39
C THR A 578 -11.85 3.72 12.31
N ASP A 579 -11.52 2.49 12.70
CA ASP A 579 -11.10 1.41 11.79
C ASP A 579 -12.27 0.50 11.36
N GLY A 580 -13.51 0.92 11.68
CA GLY A 580 -14.73 0.18 11.44
C GLY A 580 -15.19 -0.66 12.63
N LYS A 581 -14.34 -0.84 13.66
CA LYS A 581 -14.67 -1.64 14.86
C LYS A 581 -14.42 -0.89 16.16
N ARG A 582 -13.36 -0.08 16.19
CA ARG A 582 -12.97 0.74 17.33
C ARG A 582 -13.14 2.21 17.00
N LEU A 583 -13.61 2.96 17.97
CA LEU A 583 -13.80 4.40 17.89
C LEU A 583 -12.81 5.09 18.82
N TRP A 584 -12.07 6.06 18.29
CA TRP A 584 -11.20 6.97 19.02
C TRP A 584 -11.69 8.40 18.84
N VAL A 585 -11.42 9.25 19.82
CA VAL A 585 -11.78 10.67 19.78
C VAL A 585 -10.54 11.51 20.09
N LYS A 586 -10.34 12.58 19.33
CA LYS A 586 -9.38 13.64 19.64
C LYS A 586 -10.13 14.98 19.76
N THR A 587 -9.69 15.79 20.70
CA THR A 587 -10.14 17.17 20.89
C THR A 587 -8.95 18.10 20.71
N ALA A 588 -9.19 19.34 20.28
CA ALA A 588 -8.14 20.35 20.16
C ALA A 588 -7.61 20.82 21.53
N HIS A 589 -8.42 20.65 22.59
CA HIS A 589 -8.13 21.07 23.97
C HIS A 589 -8.12 19.92 24.96
#